data_AF-A0A9P0PHS4-F1
#
_entry.id   AF-A0A9P0PHS4-F1
#
_cell.length_a   1.000
_cell.length_b   1.000
_cell.length_c   1.000
_cell.angle_alpha   90.00
_cell.angle_beta   90.00
_cell.angle_gamma   90.00
#
_symmetry.space_group_name_H-M   'P 1'
#
loop_
_entity.id
_entity.type
_entity.pdbx_description
1 polymer ?
#
loop_
_entity_poly.entity_id
_entity_poly.type
_entity_poly.pdbx_seq_one_letter_code
_entity_poly.pdbx_strand_id
1 'polypeptide(L)'
;MLLELFLQALSVLLLALIVEKTPDNLGPIADLITGIVNKSSIISENLSPYRQNDGKDISVFPTSSSESIETYDFIIVGASPSGSALANRLSEVGKWNIIVLEAGGMPSPLTTIPVQCTLLSFTAYDWGAHTEPQEQHCRGCIDHRMKYAKGKGLGGSSIVNFMIYTRGNKIDYEKWEEMGNPGWSYEGVLPYFIKAEDALIAIKDNEYHGHGGYMKVSDSNFRTKSVEAWVGSAIEAGHKYVDYNGNVEALTYVKTNLTDPEHPTWPDIELIFLAGTPATDFGLYIRQIFNIPKETFNVVWKPLIGKPGFTVLTQLMHPISVGYIRLRSKDSLDEPRYFTNFFSDPENIDVRAHIAGIREGQRIVSQPTMQRYGARIVDTPIPGRDREF
;
A
#
# COMPACT_ATOMS: atom_id res chain seq x y z
N MET A 1 -9.00 -15.50 20.99
CA MET A 1 -7.98 -14.86 21.86
C MET A 1 -6.74 -15.71 22.11
N LEU A 2 -6.73 -16.74 22.98
CA LEU A 2 -5.49 -17.51 23.29
C LEU A 2 -4.92 -18.27 22.08
N LEU A 3 -5.79 -18.85 21.24
CA LEU A 3 -5.38 -19.53 20.00
C LEU A 3 -4.82 -18.53 18.96
N GLU A 4 -5.41 -17.34 18.86
CA GLU A 4 -4.92 -16.29 17.96
C GLU A 4 -3.55 -15.78 18.41
N LEU A 5 -3.39 -15.45 19.70
CA LEU A 5 -2.11 -15.08 20.30
C LEU A 5 -1.05 -16.18 20.10
N PHE A 6 -1.43 -17.45 20.22
CA PHE A 6 -0.55 -18.57 19.95
C PHE A 6 -0.14 -18.66 18.47
N LEU A 7 -1.08 -18.53 17.53
CA LEU A 7 -0.78 -18.53 16.09
C LEU A 7 0.06 -17.33 15.67
N GLN A 8 -0.20 -16.15 16.25
CA GLN A 8 0.60 -14.94 16.06
C GLN A 8 2.04 -15.15 16.56
N ALA A 9 2.20 -15.62 17.80
CA ALA A 9 3.51 -15.91 18.39
C ALA A 9 4.25 -17.00 17.59
N LEU A 10 3.56 -18.05 17.15
CA LEU A 10 4.13 -19.13 16.36
C LEU A 10 4.58 -18.64 14.98
N SER A 11 3.79 -17.78 14.31
CA SER A 11 4.16 -17.21 13.00
C SER A 11 5.41 -16.33 13.08
N VAL A 12 5.52 -15.50 14.13
CA VAL A 12 6.70 -14.66 14.40
C VAL A 12 7.91 -15.52 14.78
N LEU A 13 7.71 -16.55 15.61
CA LEU A 13 8.76 -17.48 16.03
C LEU A 13 9.28 -18.32 14.86
N LEU A 14 8.41 -18.78 13.96
CA LEU A 14 8.82 -19.46 12.73
C LEU A 14 9.63 -18.52 11.84
N LEU A 15 9.17 -17.29 11.61
CA LEU A 15 9.93 -16.29 10.86
C LEU A 15 11.33 -16.09 11.45
N ALA A 16 11.44 -15.96 12.77
CA ALA A 16 12.72 -15.76 13.47
C ALA A 16 13.65 -16.99 13.40
N LEU A 17 13.12 -18.21 13.61
CA LEU A 17 13.90 -19.45 13.56
C LEU A 17 14.39 -19.80 12.15
N ILE A 18 13.65 -19.39 11.13
CA ILE A 18 13.98 -19.58 9.71
C ILE A 18 15.13 -18.66 9.29
N VAL A 19 15.07 -17.40 9.74
CA VAL A 19 16.13 -16.39 9.53
C VAL A 19 17.48 -16.84 10.09
N GLU A 20 17.48 -17.56 11.20
CA GLU A 20 18.71 -18.01 11.86
C GLU A 20 19.40 -19.19 11.17
N LYS A 21 18.67 -20.04 10.41
CA LYS A 21 19.18 -21.38 10.04
C LYS A 21 19.49 -21.67 8.58
N THR A 22 19.07 -20.87 7.59
CA THR A 22 19.28 -21.27 6.17
C THR A 22 19.32 -20.10 5.18
N PRO A 23 20.52 -19.58 4.82
CA PRO A 23 20.64 -18.53 3.80
C PRO A 23 20.34 -18.99 2.37
N ASP A 24 20.54 -20.28 2.05
CA ASP A 24 20.52 -20.76 0.66
C ASP A 24 19.30 -21.62 0.29
N ASN A 25 18.37 -21.88 1.22
CA ASN A 25 17.21 -22.76 1.02
C ASN A 25 15.85 -22.07 1.34
N LEU A 26 15.78 -20.76 1.13
CA LEU A 26 14.65 -19.91 1.52
C LEU A 26 13.36 -20.12 0.68
N GLY A 27 13.47 -20.67 -0.54
CA GLY A 27 12.32 -20.89 -1.44
C GLY A 27 11.27 -21.87 -0.90
N PRO A 28 11.63 -23.14 -0.59
CA PRO A 28 10.70 -24.12 -0.02
C PRO A 28 10.05 -23.68 1.30
N ILE A 29 10.71 -22.80 2.04
CA ILE A 29 10.21 -22.26 3.31
C ILE A 29 9.18 -21.15 3.06
N ALA A 30 9.43 -20.26 2.10
CA ALA A 30 8.44 -19.28 1.66
C ALA A 30 7.17 -19.98 1.13
N ASP A 31 7.32 -21.08 0.41
CA ASP A 31 6.21 -21.91 -0.08
C ASP A 31 5.43 -22.55 1.09
N LEU A 32 6.14 -23.07 2.11
CA LEU A 32 5.51 -23.62 3.31
C LEU A 32 4.70 -22.56 4.08
N ILE A 33 5.28 -21.37 4.30
CA ILE A 33 4.59 -20.26 4.99
C ILE A 33 3.36 -19.85 4.18
N THR A 34 3.52 -19.65 2.88
CA THR A 34 2.41 -19.33 1.96
C THR A 34 1.30 -20.39 2.05
N GLY A 35 1.68 -21.68 2.06
CA GLY A 35 0.76 -22.79 2.25
C GLY A 35 0.03 -22.78 3.60
N ILE A 36 0.70 -22.41 4.70
CA ILE A 36 0.09 -22.24 6.03
C ILE A 36 -0.90 -21.07 6.01
N VAL A 37 -0.54 -19.92 5.45
CA VAL A 37 -1.44 -18.76 5.38
C VAL A 37 -2.65 -19.06 4.51
N ASN A 38 -2.45 -19.71 3.37
CA ASN A 38 -3.55 -20.14 2.50
C ASN A 38 -4.53 -21.08 3.25
N LYS A 39 -4.02 -22.03 4.03
CA LYS A 39 -4.87 -22.89 4.88
C LYS A 39 -5.50 -22.14 6.05
N SER A 40 -4.86 -21.09 6.55
CA SER A 40 -5.40 -20.25 7.63
C SER A 40 -6.66 -19.49 7.22
N SER A 41 -6.83 -19.18 5.93
CA SER A 41 -8.07 -18.58 5.40
C SER A 41 -9.27 -19.51 5.59
N ILE A 42 -9.12 -20.80 5.26
CA ILE A 42 -10.14 -21.84 5.46
C ILE A 42 -10.45 -22.01 6.96
N ILE A 43 -9.43 -21.99 7.80
CA ILE A 43 -9.61 -22.05 9.26
C ILE A 43 -10.35 -20.80 9.76
N SER A 44 -10.00 -19.61 9.27
CA SER A 44 -10.68 -18.36 9.62
C SER A 44 -12.14 -18.37 9.19
N GLU A 45 -12.45 -18.86 7.99
CA GLU A 45 -13.84 -19.04 7.55
C GLU A 45 -14.62 -19.97 8.49
N ASN A 46 -14.02 -21.06 8.96
CA ASN A 46 -14.67 -22.01 9.87
C ASN A 46 -14.77 -21.51 11.32
N LEU A 47 -13.80 -20.71 11.78
CA LEU A 47 -13.78 -20.10 13.11
C LEU A 47 -14.48 -18.74 13.15
N SER A 48 -14.85 -18.20 11.99
CA SER A 48 -15.47 -16.90 11.86
C SER A 48 -16.71 -16.83 12.75
N PRO A 49 -16.81 -15.82 13.64
CA PRO A 49 -18.01 -15.62 14.44
C PRO A 49 -19.24 -15.35 13.56
N TYR A 50 -19.04 -15.04 12.27
CA TYR A 50 -20.10 -14.88 11.28
C TYR A 50 -20.63 -16.20 10.69
N ARG A 51 -19.97 -17.34 10.98
CA ARG A 51 -20.37 -18.68 10.51
C ARG A 51 -20.77 -19.61 11.66
N GLN A 52 -20.38 -19.28 12.89
CA GLN A 52 -20.81 -20.02 14.07
C GLN A 52 -22.29 -19.71 14.32
N ASN A 53 -23.10 -20.77 14.29
CA ASN A 53 -24.53 -20.74 14.51
C ASN A 53 -24.79 -21.09 15.99
N ASP A 54 -24.15 -20.37 16.91
CA ASP A 54 -24.13 -20.64 18.35
C ASP A 54 -25.29 -20.00 19.12
N GLY A 55 -26.38 -19.65 18.42
CA GLY A 55 -27.64 -19.21 19.03
C GLY A 55 -27.55 -17.89 19.79
N LYS A 56 -26.40 -17.22 19.75
CA LYS A 56 -26.22 -15.84 20.16
C LYS A 56 -26.39 -14.98 18.91
N ASP A 57 -27.43 -14.16 18.92
CA ASP A 57 -27.68 -13.11 17.93
C ASP A 57 -26.41 -12.26 17.73
N ILE A 58 -25.61 -12.60 16.72
CA ILE A 58 -24.64 -11.70 16.10
C ILE A 58 -25.21 -11.41 14.72
N SER A 59 -26.11 -10.44 14.68
CA SER A 59 -26.84 -9.95 13.51
C SER A 59 -25.94 -9.19 12.52
N VAL A 60 -24.80 -9.75 12.12
CA VAL A 60 -23.90 -9.10 11.13
C VAL A 60 -24.10 -9.68 9.73
N PHE A 61 -24.54 -10.93 9.62
CA PHE A 61 -25.15 -11.47 8.41
C PHE A 61 -26.41 -12.21 8.85
N PRO A 62 -27.57 -12.01 8.20
CA PRO A 62 -28.74 -12.81 8.53
C PRO A 62 -28.36 -14.29 8.40
N THR A 63 -28.56 -15.06 9.48
CA THR A 63 -28.67 -16.52 9.39
C THR A 63 -29.60 -16.79 8.23
N SER A 64 -29.13 -17.54 7.22
CA SER A 64 -29.86 -17.80 5.97
C SER A 64 -31.35 -17.83 6.24
N SER A 65 -32.04 -16.72 5.94
CA SER A 65 -33.48 -16.72 6.05
C SER A 65 -33.92 -17.84 5.13
N SER A 66 -34.72 -18.77 5.65
CA SER A 66 -35.28 -19.85 4.84
C SER A 66 -36.13 -19.31 3.67
N GLU A 67 -36.43 -18.01 3.69
CA GLU A 67 -36.93 -17.25 2.55
C GLU A 67 -35.76 -16.78 1.70
N SER A 68 -35.64 -17.36 0.50
CA SER A 68 -34.79 -16.83 -0.56
C SER A 68 -35.28 -15.42 -0.91
N ILE A 69 -34.50 -14.40 -0.53
CA ILE A 69 -34.71 -13.05 -1.04
C ILE A 69 -34.43 -13.12 -2.55
N GLU A 70 -35.48 -13.20 -3.36
CA GLU A 70 -35.38 -13.31 -4.82
C GLU A 70 -34.95 -11.99 -5.47
N THR A 71 -35.13 -10.85 -4.78
CA THR A 71 -34.86 -9.51 -5.31
C THR A 71 -34.11 -8.63 -4.33
N TYR A 72 -33.11 -7.91 -4.81
CA TYR A 72 -32.33 -6.93 -4.05
C TYR A 72 -32.48 -5.57 -4.70
N ASP A 73 -32.58 -4.52 -3.88
CA ASP A 73 -32.57 -3.12 -4.35
C ASP A 73 -31.17 -2.71 -4.80
N PHE A 74 -30.14 -3.22 -4.14
CA PHE A 74 -28.75 -2.96 -4.47
C PHE A 74 -27.93 -4.26 -4.52
N ILE A 75 -27.18 -4.43 -5.61
CA ILE A 75 -26.18 -5.48 -5.77
C ILE A 75 -24.81 -4.80 -5.83
N ILE A 76 -24.00 -5.00 -4.80
CA ILE A 76 -22.64 -4.46 -4.70
C ILE A 76 -21.67 -5.57 -5.10
N VAL A 77 -20.90 -5.35 -6.16
CA VAL A 77 -19.91 -6.31 -6.64
C VAL A 77 -18.53 -5.93 -6.10
N GLY A 78 -18.05 -6.71 -5.14
CA GLY A 78 -16.77 -6.54 -4.45
C GLY A 78 -16.92 -5.88 -3.08
N ALA A 79 -16.40 -6.52 -2.05
CA ALA A 79 -16.35 -5.99 -0.70
C ALA A 79 -15.01 -5.29 -0.41
N SER A 80 -14.62 -4.39 -1.32
CA SER A 80 -13.47 -3.50 -1.17
C SER A 80 -13.75 -2.39 -0.13
N PRO A 81 -12.79 -1.51 0.22
CA PRO A 81 -13.06 -0.42 1.15
C PRO A 81 -14.23 0.46 0.72
N SER A 82 -14.37 0.72 -0.59
CA SER A 82 -15.50 1.47 -1.16
C SER A 82 -16.81 0.67 -1.12
N GLY A 83 -16.78 -0.61 -1.51
CA GLY A 83 -17.96 -1.48 -1.53
C GLY A 83 -18.50 -1.73 -0.12
N SER A 84 -17.63 -1.96 0.86
CA SER A 84 -17.99 -2.11 2.27
C SER A 84 -18.53 -0.81 2.87
N ALA A 85 -17.92 0.34 2.57
CA ALA A 85 -18.44 1.63 3.01
C ALA A 85 -19.83 1.92 2.44
N LEU A 86 -20.04 1.63 1.15
CA LEU A 86 -21.33 1.77 0.49
C LEU A 86 -22.39 0.84 1.10
N ALA A 87 -22.06 -0.43 1.29
CA ALA A 87 -22.94 -1.41 1.91
C ALA A 87 -23.38 -0.95 3.31
N ASN A 88 -22.44 -0.48 4.13
CA ASN A 88 -22.71 0.03 5.47
C ASN A 88 -23.64 1.26 5.46
N ARG A 89 -23.49 2.17 4.49
CA ARG A 89 -24.36 3.37 4.41
C ARG A 89 -25.74 3.06 3.86
N LEU A 90 -25.86 2.17 2.88
CA LEU A 90 -27.15 1.77 2.35
C LEU A 90 -27.96 1.00 3.40
N SER A 91 -27.30 0.17 4.23
CA SER A 91 -27.97 -0.64 5.26
C SER A 91 -28.47 0.18 6.45
N GLU A 92 -28.00 1.43 6.66
CA GLU A 92 -28.60 2.37 7.62
C GLU A 92 -30.08 2.64 7.31
N VAL A 93 -30.49 2.48 6.05
CA VAL A 93 -31.89 2.52 5.62
C VAL A 93 -32.45 1.11 5.60
N GLY A 94 -33.03 0.67 6.71
CA GLY A 94 -33.56 -0.69 6.91
C GLY A 94 -34.74 -1.13 6.01
N LYS A 95 -35.03 -0.37 4.95
CA LYS A 95 -36.02 -0.70 3.91
C LYS A 95 -35.39 -1.41 2.71
N TRP A 96 -34.09 -1.23 2.50
CA TRP A 96 -33.40 -1.75 1.33
C TRP A 96 -32.89 -3.16 1.58
N ASN A 97 -33.14 -4.05 0.63
CA ASN A 97 -32.50 -5.36 0.54
C ASN A 97 -31.19 -5.21 -0.24
N ILE A 98 -30.06 -5.50 0.41
CA ILE A 98 -28.73 -5.28 -0.15
C ILE A 98 -27.98 -6.61 -0.14
N ILE A 99 -27.32 -6.93 -1.26
CA ILE A 99 -26.37 -8.04 -1.35
C ILE A 99 -24.99 -7.53 -1.74
N VAL A 100 -23.96 -8.09 -1.11
CA VAL A 100 -22.56 -7.88 -1.47
C VAL A 100 -22.00 -9.19 -1.99
N LEU A 101 -21.43 -9.17 -3.20
CA LEU A 101 -20.81 -10.31 -3.85
C LEU A 101 -19.29 -10.15 -3.77
N GLU A 102 -18.60 -11.00 -3.01
CA GLU A 102 -17.14 -10.99 -2.88
C GLU A 102 -16.55 -12.30 -3.41
N ALA A 103 -15.49 -12.19 -4.21
CA ALA A 103 -14.87 -13.35 -4.86
C ALA A 103 -13.81 -14.03 -3.99
N GLY A 104 -13.25 -13.32 -3.00
CA GLY A 104 -12.35 -13.89 -1.99
C GLY A 104 -13.06 -14.35 -0.73
N GLY A 105 -12.26 -14.87 0.20
CA GLY A 105 -12.73 -15.37 1.49
C GLY A 105 -12.74 -14.33 2.60
N MET A 106 -12.96 -14.80 3.82
CA MET A 106 -12.89 -13.96 5.02
C MET A 106 -11.43 -13.61 5.38
N PRO A 107 -11.17 -12.41 5.91
CA PRO A 107 -9.87 -12.09 6.50
C PRO A 107 -9.53 -13.09 7.62
N SER A 108 -8.24 -13.42 7.76
CA SER A 108 -7.73 -14.22 8.87
C SER A 108 -7.15 -13.33 9.97
N PRO A 109 -6.92 -13.86 11.18
CA PRO A 109 -6.22 -13.12 12.22
C PRO A 109 -4.84 -12.56 11.77
N LEU A 110 -4.19 -13.16 10.78
CA LEU A 110 -2.94 -12.64 10.22
C LEU A 110 -3.11 -11.31 9.48
N THR A 111 -4.27 -11.08 8.86
CA THR A 111 -4.60 -9.81 8.18
C THR A 111 -4.71 -8.62 9.13
N THR A 112 -4.85 -8.88 10.43
CA THR A 112 -4.92 -7.82 11.47
C THR A 112 -3.55 -7.36 11.96
N ILE A 113 -2.47 -8.02 11.52
CA ILE A 113 -1.10 -7.71 11.94
C ILE A 113 -0.42 -6.91 10.83
N PRO A 114 -0.19 -5.59 10.99
CA PRO A 114 0.27 -4.74 9.89
C PRO A 114 1.55 -5.20 9.20
N VAL A 115 2.53 -5.74 9.95
CA VAL A 115 3.81 -6.20 9.38
C VAL A 115 3.66 -7.40 8.42
N GLN A 116 2.51 -8.07 8.40
CA GLN A 116 2.25 -9.21 7.54
C GLN A 116 1.82 -8.82 6.12
N CYS A 117 1.55 -7.54 5.84
CA CYS A 117 1.06 -7.10 4.52
C CYS A 117 1.92 -7.63 3.35
N THR A 118 3.25 -7.62 3.51
CA THR A 118 4.19 -8.10 2.50
C THR A 118 4.06 -9.60 2.24
N LEU A 119 3.74 -10.40 3.27
CA LEU A 119 3.48 -11.82 3.10
C LEU A 119 2.12 -12.06 2.43
N LEU A 120 1.10 -11.30 2.83
CA LEU A 120 -0.28 -11.50 2.34
C LEU A 120 -0.39 -11.31 0.82
N SER A 121 0.42 -10.43 0.23
CA SER A 121 0.53 -10.25 -1.23
C SER A 121 0.97 -11.51 -2.01
N PHE A 122 1.43 -12.56 -1.33
CA PHE A 122 1.82 -13.85 -1.95
C PHE A 122 0.85 -14.99 -1.66
N THR A 123 -0.29 -14.68 -1.05
CA THR A 123 -1.26 -15.68 -0.58
C THR A 123 -2.55 -15.59 -1.39
N ALA A 124 -3.54 -16.41 -1.04
CA ALA A 124 -4.88 -16.36 -1.62
C ALA A 124 -5.60 -15.02 -1.40
N TYR A 125 -5.06 -14.14 -0.53
CA TYR A 125 -5.54 -12.78 -0.32
C TYR A 125 -5.09 -11.78 -1.38
N ASP A 126 -4.28 -12.19 -2.37
CA ASP A 126 -3.92 -11.35 -3.50
C ASP A 126 -4.38 -11.98 -4.82
N TRP A 127 -4.82 -11.15 -5.77
CA TRP A 127 -5.19 -11.60 -7.12
C TRP A 127 -3.98 -12.07 -7.96
N GLY A 128 -2.75 -11.68 -7.60
CA GLY A 128 -1.52 -12.11 -8.27
C GLY A 128 -1.25 -11.41 -9.60
N ALA A 129 -1.83 -10.22 -9.80
CA ALA A 129 -1.81 -9.53 -11.08
C ALA A 129 -0.41 -9.03 -11.46
N HIS A 130 -0.14 -8.99 -12.77
CA HIS A 130 1.06 -8.39 -13.32
C HIS A 130 0.71 -7.40 -14.43
N THR A 131 1.54 -6.38 -14.58
CA THR A 131 1.49 -5.52 -15.77
C THR A 131 1.90 -6.30 -17.02
N GLU A 132 1.52 -5.78 -18.18
CA GLU A 132 2.11 -6.22 -19.44
C GLU A 132 3.56 -5.70 -19.55
N PRO A 133 4.46 -6.38 -20.28
CA PRO A 133 5.82 -5.91 -20.50
C PRO A 133 5.83 -4.58 -21.27
N GLN A 134 6.68 -3.65 -20.85
CA GLN A 134 6.82 -2.33 -21.51
C GLN A 134 8.30 -1.90 -21.55
N GLU A 135 8.66 -1.10 -22.55
CA GLU A 135 10.06 -0.75 -22.80
C GLU A 135 10.61 0.31 -21.82
N GLN A 136 9.75 1.17 -21.27
CA GLN A 136 10.16 2.35 -20.52
C GLN A 136 10.36 2.10 -19.02
N HIS A 137 9.79 1.02 -18.46
CA HIS A 137 9.82 0.77 -17.01
C HIS A 137 9.95 -0.71 -16.67
N CYS A 138 10.35 -1.02 -15.44
CA CYS A 138 10.51 -2.41 -14.94
C CYS A 138 11.36 -3.35 -15.83
N ARG A 139 12.26 -2.80 -16.67
CA ARG A 139 13.14 -3.58 -17.56
C ARG A 139 14.04 -4.58 -16.81
N GLY A 140 14.40 -4.27 -15.56
CA GLY A 140 15.21 -5.15 -14.71
C GLY A 140 14.40 -6.15 -13.87
N CYS A 141 13.07 -6.14 -13.96
CA CYS A 141 12.20 -7.08 -13.26
C CYS A 141 12.07 -8.40 -14.04
N ILE A 142 11.63 -9.46 -13.37
CA ILE A 142 11.34 -10.75 -14.00
C ILE A 142 10.26 -10.54 -15.09
N ASP A 143 10.51 -11.08 -16.29
CA ASP A 143 9.69 -10.95 -17.49
C ASP A 143 9.38 -9.49 -17.93
N HIS A 144 10.15 -8.52 -17.43
CA HIS A 144 9.93 -7.08 -17.63
C HIS A 144 8.55 -6.60 -17.14
N ARG A 145 8.04 -7.22 -16.07
CA ARG A 145 6.71 -6.93 -15.51
C ARG A 145 6.81 -6.42 -14.07
N MET A 146 5.87 -5.55 -13.72
CA MET A 146 5.65 -5.14 -12.35
C MET A 146 4.55 -6.00 -11.74
N LYS A 147 4.69 -6.35 -10.46
CA LYS A 147 3.57 -6.91 -9.69
C LYS A 147 2.58 -5.82 -9.35
N TYR A 148 1.30 -6.15 -9.50
CA TYR A 148 0.20 -5.24 -9.26
C TYR A 148 -0.73 -5.83 -8.20
N ALA A 149 -0.28 -5.74 -6.94
CA ALA A 149 -0.96 -6.34 -5.80
C ALA A 149 -2.39 -5.79 -5.65
N LYS A 150 -3.36 -6.69 -5.47
CA LYS A 150 -4.77 -6.35 -5.27
C LYS A 150 -5.36 -7.33 -4.29
N GLY A 151 -6.00 -6.82 -3.23
CA GLY A 151 -6.61 -7.67 -2.23
C GLY A 151 -7.80 -8.46 -2.78
N LYS A 152 -7.89 -9.73 -2.37
CA LYS A 152 -8.96 -10.66 -2.69
C LYS A 152 -9.57 -11.21 -1.40
N GLY A 153 -10.77 -10.76 -1.06
CA GLY A 153 -11.45 -11.11 0.19
C GLY A 153 -12.24 -9.95 0.76
N LEU A 154 -13.01 -10.21 1.82
CA LEU A 154 -13.76 -9.17 2.53
C LEU A 154 -12.78 -8.11 3.09
N GLY A 155 -12.96 -6.85 2.67
CA GLY A 155 -12.05 -5.73 2.88
C GLY A 155 -11.20 -5.37 1.65
N GLY A 156 -11.09 -6.28 0.67
CA GLY A 156 -10.33 -6.06 -0.57
C GLY A 156 -8.90 -5.61 -0.30
N SER A 157 -8.41 -4.58 -0.98
CA SER A 157 -7.01 -4.15 -0.79
C SER A 157 -6.68 -3.61 0.60
N SER A 158 -7.64 -3.31 1.48
CA SER A 158 -7.30 -2.88 2.84
C SER A 158 -6.71 -3.97 3.71
N ILE A 159 -6.95 -5.25 3.40
CA ILE A 159 -6.39 -6.38 4.16
C ILE A 159 -4.96 -6.74 3.74
N VAL A 160 -4.44 -6.10 2.67
CA VAL A 160 -3.06 -6.29 2.17
C VAL A 160 -2.28 -4.97 2.06
N ASN A 161 -2.82 -3.85 2.55
CA ASN A 161 -2.19 -2.54 2.45
C ASN A 161 -1.07 -2.33 3.50
N PHE A 162 -0.37 -1.21 3.40
CA PHE A 162 0.68 -0.81 4.35
C PHE A 162 0.18 0.08 5.50
N MET A 163 -1.13 0.17 5.72
CA MET A 163 -1.76 0.98 6.79
C MET A 163 -1.43 2.49 6.76
N ILE A 164 -0.95 3.01 5.63
CA ILE A 164 -0.66 4.43 5.46
C ILE A 164 -1.98 5.19 5.28
N TYR A 165 -2.23 6.18 6.14
CA TYR A 165 -3.38 7.08 6.03
C TYR A 165 -2.91 8.47 5.56
N THR A 166 -3.20 8.76 4.31
CA THR A 166 -2.89 10.02 3.63
C THR A 166 -4.07 10.38 2.73
N ARG A 167 -4.48 11.65 2.75
CA ARG A 167 -5.51 12.21 1.86
C ARG A 167 -4.85 12.77 0.60
N GLY A 168 -5.62 12.91 -0.48
CA GLY A 168 -5.14 13.62 -1.67
C GLY A 168 -4.88 15.09 -1.37
N ASN A 169 -4.05 15.73 -2.20
CA ASN A 169 -3.88 17.18 -2.14
C ASN A 169 -5.20 17.85 -2.58
N LYS A 170 -5.50 19.02 -2.03
CA LYS A 170 -6.62 19.87 -2.48
C LYS A 170 -6.74 19.95 -4.01
N ILE A 171 -5.62 20.18 -4.73
CA ILE A 171 -5.57 20.22 -6.19
C ILE A 171 -6.21 19.01 -6.86
N ASP A 172 -6.00 17.81 -6.32
CA ASP A 172 -6.44 16.58 -6.97
C ASP A 172 -7.96 16.60 -7.13
N TYR A 173 -8.64 17.14 -6.12
CA TYR A 173 -10.09 17.30 -6.07
C TYR A 173 -10.56 18.53 -6.87
N GLU A 174 -9.82 19.66 -6.84
CA GLU A 174 -10.15 20.81 -7.69
C GLU A 174 -10.10 20.42 -9.18
N LYS A 175 -9.07 19.66 -9.59
CA LYS A 175 -8.95 19.13 -10.96
C LYS A 175 -10.13 18.21 -11.30
N TRP A 176 -10.64 17.42 -10.37
CA TRP A 176 -11.84 16.61 -10.62
C TRP A 176 -13.08 17.47 -10.87
N GLU A 177 -13.28 18.54 -10.10
CA GLU A 177 -14.40 19.46 -10.33
C GLU A 177 -14.24 20.21 -11.67
N GLU A 178 -13.03 20.68 -12.01
CA GLU A 178 -12.71 21.31 -13.31
C GLU A 178 -12.96 20.38 -14.51
N MET A 179 -12.77 19.06 -14.33
CA MET A 179 -13.11 18.04 -15.33
C MET A 179 -14.63 17.83 -15.49
N GLY A 180 -15.46 18.60 -14.79
CA GLY A 180 -16.92 18.56 -14.88
C GLY A 180 -17.56 17.55 -13.93
N ASN A 181 -16.98 17.35 -12.74
CA ASN A 181 -17.56 16.52 -11.68
C ASN A 181 -18.03 17.40 -10.50
N PRO A 182 -19.22 18.02 -10.56
CA PRO A 182 -19.66 18.94 -9.52
C PRO A 182 -19.73 18.28 -8.14
N GLY A 183 -19.25 19.00 -7.12
CA GLY A 183 -19.23 18.52 -5.72
C GLY A 183 -18.04 17.62 -5.38
N TRP A 184 -17.12 17.39 -6.33
CA TRP A 184 -15.87 16.66 -6.11
C TRP A 184 -14.66 17.55 -5.85
N SER A 185 -14.83 18.87 -5.67
CA SER A 185 -13.77 19.73 -5.12
C SER A 185 -13.43 19.36 -3.70
N TYR A 186 -12.30 19.88 -3.22
CA TYR A 186 -11.82 19.57 -1.88
C TYR A 186 -12.84 19.96 -0.80
N GLU A 187 -13.50 21.10 -0.96
CA GLU A 187 -14.58 21.53 -0.07
C GLU A 187 -15.75 20.54 -0.07
N GLY A 188 -16.10 19.97 -1.23
CA GLY A 188 -17.15 18.97 -1.36
C GLY A 188 -16.83 17.63 -0.68
N VAL A 189 -15.57 17.18 -0.74
CA VAL A 189 -15.16 15.88 -0.19
C VAL A 189 -14.69 15.93 1.27
N LEU A 190 -14.16 17.07 1.75
CA LEU A 190 -13.61 17.21 3.09
C LEU A 190 -14.58 16.78 4.22
N PRO A 191 -15.89 17.13 4.19
CA PRO A 191 -16.83 16.66 5.20
C PRO A 191 -16.93 15.13 5.30
N TYR A 192 -16.72 14.41 4.19
CA TYR A 192 -16.74 12.95 4.18
C TYR A 192 -15.46 12.33 4.75
N PHE A 193 -14.30 12.96 4.53
CA PHE A 193 -13.06 12.56 5.21
C PHE A 193 -13.18 12.71 6.72
N ILE A 194 -13.67 13.86 7.17
CA ILE A 194 -13.92 14.13 8.60
C ILE A 194 -14.95 13.14 9.16
N LYS A 195 -16.06 12.88 8.45
CA LYS A 195 -17.10 11.94 8.91
C LYS A 195 -16.60 10.50 9.08
N ALA A 196 -15.66 10.07 8.24
CA ALA A 196 -15.19 8.69 8.25
C ALA A 196 -14.13 8.42 9.33
N GLU A 197 -13.41 9.45 9.77
CA GLU A 197 -12.24 9.36 10.63
C GLU A 197 -12.57 9.39 12.14
N ASP A 198 -11.79 8.64 12.92
CA ASP A 198 -11.61 8.81 14.36
C ASP A 198 -10.11 9.05 14.64
N ALA A 199 -9.74 10.33 14.73
CA ALA A 199 -8.35 10.78 14.75
C ALA A 199 -7.73 10.73 16.17
N LEU A 200 -6.77 9.83 16.36
CA LEU A 200 -6.00 9.60 17.57
C LEU A 200 -4.52 10.00 17.42
N ILE A 201 -4.24 10.96 16.54
CA ILE A 201 -2.89 11.46 16.23
C ILE A 201 -2.49 12.63 17.13
N ALA A 202 -1.18 12.78 17.37
CA ALA A 202 -0.64 13.77 18.29
C ALA A 202 -0.60 15.20 17.72
N ILE A 203 -0.21 15.36 16.45
CA ILE A 203 -0.17 16.64 15.75
C ILE A 203 -1.31 16.64 14.75
N LYS A 204 -2.22 17.60 14.89
CA LYS A 204 -3.38 17.74 14.01
C LYS A 204 -3.88 19.17 13.93
N ASP A 205 -4.32 19.56 12.75
CA ASP A 205 -5.12 20.74 12.53
C ASP A 205 -6.59 20.37 12.75
N ASN A 206 -7.13 20.68 13.95
CA ASN A 206 -8.43 20.15 14.41
C ASN A 206 -9.60 20.35 13.42
N GLU A 207 -9.55 21.38 12.58
CA GLU A 207 -10.59 21.67 11.58
C GLU A 207 -10.63 20.65 10.41
N TYR A 208 -9.57 19.86 10.23
CA TYR A 208 -9.47 18.83 9.20
C TYR A 208 -9.73 17.41 9.73
N HIS A 209 -9.97 17.22 11.04
CA HIS A 209 -10.00 15.89 11.63
C HIS A 209 -11.32 15.51 12.29
N GLY A 210 -11.70 14.24 12.09
CA GLY A 210 -12.90 13.62 12.63
C GLY A 210 -12.70 12.92 13.97
N HIS A 211 -13.81 12.76 14.70
CA HIS A 211 -13.88 11.93 15.90
C HIS A 211 -15.15 11.08 15.88
N GLY A 212 -15.03 9.82 16.31
CA GLY A 212 -16.16 8.87 16.36
C GLY A 212 -16.56 8.26 15.01
N GLY A 213 -15.79 8.52 13.94
CA GLY A 213 -15.91 7.79 12.68
C GLY A 213 -15.48 6.32 12.80
N TYR A 214 -15.72 5.55 11.75
CA TYR A 214 -15.40 4.11 11.74
C TYR A 214 -13.90 3.82 11.55
N MET A 215 -13.16 4.74 10.93
CA MET A 215 -11.73 4.57 10.66
C MET A 215 -10.88 5.18 11.77
N LYS A 216 -10.37 4.32 12.67
CA LYS A 216 -9.41 4.75 13.68
C LYS A 216 -8.05 5.01 13.05
N VAL A 217 -7.59 6.25 13.14
CA VAL A 217 -6.30 6.68 12.62
C VAL A 217 -5.44 7.09 13.81
N SER A 218 -4.25 6.50 13.94
CA SER A 218 -3.34 6.80 15.05
C SER A 218 -1.91 6.90 14.57
N ASP A 219 -1.08 7.56 15.37
CA ASP A 219 0.37 7.46 15.23
C ASP A 219 0.85 6.00 15.35
N SER A 220 1.94 5.67 14.67
CA SER A 220 2.62 4.40 14.91
C SER A 220 3.16 4.35 16.34
N ASN A 221 2.81 3.28 17.06
CA ASN A 221 3.28 3.03 18.42
C ASN A 221 4.80 2.82 18.50
N PHE A 222 5.45 2.52 17.38
CA PHE A 222 6.89 2.30 17.30
C PHE A 222 7.50 3.10 16.15
N ARG A 223 8.59 3.80 16.45
CA ARG A 223 9.42 4.53 15.48
C ARG A 223 10.86 4.05 15.63
N THR A 224 11.51 3.73 14.51
CA THR A 224 12.92 3.36 14.52
C THR A 224 13.79 4.62 14.59
N LYS A 225 15.02 4.48 15.07
CA LYS A 225 16.03 5.55 15.01
C LYS A 225 16.27 6.06 13.59
N SER A 226 16.10 5.20 12.57
CA SER A 226 16.24 5.60 11.18
C SER A 226 15.12 6.54 10.73
N VAL A 227 13.88 6.34 11.18
CA VAL A 227 12.76 7.27 10.94
C VAL A 227 12.99 8.58 11.67
N GLU A 228 13.34 8.54 12.95
CA GLU A 228 13.64 9.76 13.73
C GLU A 228 14.73 10.60 13.07
N ALA A 229 15.80 9.94 12.63
CA ALA A 229 16.91 10.61 11.99
C ALA A 229 16.54 11.10 10.57
N TRP A 230 15.64 10.41 9.85
CA TRP A 230 15.13 10.89 8.55
C TRP A 230 14.33 12.18 8.74
N VAL A 231 13.39 12.18 9.69
CA VAL A 231 12.59 13.36 10.03
C VAL A 231 13.50 14.52 10.45
N GLY A 232 14.46 14.28 11.35
CA GLY A 232 15.43 15.30 11.77
C GLY A 232 16.25 15.86 10.61
N SER A 233 16.69 14.99 9.70
CA SER A 233 17.44 15.40 8.50
C SER A 233 16.57 16.16 7.51
N ALA A 234 15.31 15.79 7.35
CA ALA A 234 14.38 16.52 6.50
C ALA A 234 14.14 17.94 7.06
N ILE A 235 14.05 18.08 8.39
CA ILE A 235 13.95 19.40 9.05
C ILE A 235 15.24 20.22 8.85
N GLU A 236 16.42 19.61 9.03
CA GLU A 236 17.72 20.26 8.74
C GLU A 236 17.82 20.71 7.27
N ALA A 237 17.22 19.94 6.36
CA ALA A 237 17.10 20.26 4.96
C ALA A 237 16.05 21.34 4.65
N GLY A 238 15.28 21.81 5.64
CA GLY A 238 14.30 22.89 5.48
C GLY A 238 12.86 22.44 5.26
N HIS A 239 12.58 21.13 5.32
CA HIS A 239 11.21 20.63 5.33
C HIS A 239 10.55 20.92 6.67
N LYS A 240 9.25 21.20 6.65
CA LYS A 240 8.48 21.41 7.88
C LYS A 240 7.92 20.09 8.37
N TYR A 241 7.81 19.94 9.68
CA TYR A 241 7.12 18.83 10.32
C TYR A 241 5.74 19.32 10.74
N VAL A 242 4.71 18.96 9.98
CA VAL A 242 3.32 19.42 10.19
C VAL A 242 2.35 18.25 10.05
N ASP A 243 1.08 18.52 10.29
CA ASP A 243 -0.01 17.64 9.92
C ASP A 243 -0.18 17.62 8.40
N TYR A 244 0.27 16.55 7.75
CA TYR A 244 0.22 16.41 6.30
C TYR A 244 -1.20 16.16 5.75
N ASN A 245 -2.20 15.91 6.61
CA ASN A 245 -3.62 15.85 6.23
C ASN A 245 -4.39 17.12 6.60
N GLY A 246 -3.68 18.11 7.15
CA GLY A 246 -4.21 19.39 7.62
C GLY A 246 -4.08 20.51 6.58
N ASN A 247 -3.83 21.73 7.04
CA ASN A 247 -3.86 22.95 6.22
C ASN A 247 -2.61 23.11 5.35
N VAL A 248 -1.49 22.50 5.74
CA VAL A 248 -0.21 22.61 5.03
C VAL A 248 0.36 21.22 4.78
N GLU A 249 0.73 20.94 3.54
CA GLU A 249 1.47 19.73 3.23
C GLU A 249 2.92 19.87 3.66
N ALA A 250 3.36 19.13 4.68
CA ALA A 250 4.79 19.02 4.95
C ALA A 250 5.18 17.79 5.80
N LEU A 251 5.80 16.84 5.12
CA LEU A 251 7.19 16.44 5.32
C LEU A 251 7.55 15.67 4.04
N THR A 252 8.63 16.05 3.35
CA THR A 252 9.09 15.37 2.13
C THR A 252 8.12 15.32 0.95
N TYR A 253 7.12 16.20 0.93
CA TYR A 253 6.44 16.65 -0.28
C TYR A 253 7.26 17.81 -0.87
N VAL A 254 7.70 17.65 -2.11
CA VAL A 254 8.70 18.51 -2.77
C VAL A 254 8.06 19.11 -4.01
N LYS A 255 8.19 20.43 -4.18
CA LYS A 255 7.95 21.09 -5.46
C LYS A 255 9.27 21.17 -6.23
N THR A 256 9.35 20.51 -7.38
CA THR A 256 10.41 20.75 -8.36
C THR A 256 10.06 21.94 -9.26
N ASN A 257 11.07 22.52 -9.91
CA ASN A 257 10.87 23.60 -10.87
C ASN A 257 10.47 23.09 -12.28
N LEU A 258 10.05 21.83 -12.41
CA LEU A 258 9.87 21.15 -13.69
C LEU A 258 8.41 20.89 -14.06
N THR A 259 7.51 20.85 -13.09
CA THR A 259 6.10 20.52 -13.32
C THR A 259 5.21 21.73 -13.01
N ASP A 260 4.13 21.85 -13.79
CA ASP A 260 2.98 22.73 -13.56
C ASP A 260 3.33 24.17 -13.12
N PRO A 261 3.59 25.09 -14.09
CA PRO A 261 3.91 26.48 -13.80
C PRO A 261 2.69 27.28 -13.31
N GLU A 262 1.47 26.79 -13.56
CA GLU A 262 0.24 27.44 -13.11
C GLU A 262 0.09 27.31 -11.59
N HIS A 263 0.80 26.35 -10.99
CA HIS A 263 0.71 26.01 -9.59
C HIS A 263 2.09 25.92 -8.92
N PRO A 264 2.74 27.07 -8.67
CA PRO A 264 4.14 27.14 -8.27
C PRO A 264 4.43 26.64 -6.84
N THR A 265 3.40 26.46 -6.01
CA THR A 265 3.53 26.05 -4.61
C THR A 265 3.18 24.58 -4.35
N TRP A 266 2.72 23.84 -5.37
CA TRP A 266 2.13 22.51 -5.18
C TRP A 266 3.12 21.38 -5.44
N PRO A 267 3.34 20.46 -4.49
CA PRO A 267 4.35 19.43 -4.61
C PRO A 267 4.05 18.49 -5.78
N ASP A 268 5.08 18.14 -6.51
CA ASP A 268 5.04 17.21 -7.64
C ASP A 268 5.78 15.90 -7.36
N ILE A 269 6.46 15.85 -6.22
CA ILE A 269 7.15 14.68 -5.69
C ILE A 269 6.75 14.46 -4.24
N GLU A 270 6.48 13.20 -3.90
CA GLU A 270 6.49 12.71 -2.51
C GLU A 270 7.70 11.79 -2.32
N LEU A 271 8.48 12.00 -1.25
CA LEU A 271 9.50 11.03 -0.83
C LEU A 271 8.94 10.14 0.28
N ILE A 272 8.85 8.85 0.00
CA ILE A 272 8.38 7.85 0.95
C ILE A 272 9.61 7.18 1.57
N PHE A 273 9.80 7.39 2.87
CA PHE A 273 10.88 6.77 3.62
C PHE A 273 10.47 5.40 4.17
N LEU A 274 11.18 4.36 3.75
CA LEU A 274 11.04 3.01 4.27
C LEU A 274 12.26 2.66 5.12
N ALA A 275 12.02 2.30 6.39
CA ALA A 275 13.04 1.81 7.31
C ALA A 275 13.45 0.34 7.01
N GLY A 276 13.84 0.07 5.76
CA GLY A 276 14.29 -1.24 5.32
C GLY A 276 14.77 -1.22 3.87
N THR A 277 15.26 -2.37 3.41
CA THR A 277 15.73 -2.60 2.04
C THR A 277 15.22 -3.97 1.58
N PRO A 278 15.34 -4.32 0.28
CA PRO A 278 15.12 -5.69 -0.18
C PRO A 278 15.94 -6.76 0.55
N ALA A 279 17.03 -6.40 1.23
CA ALA A 279 17.84 -7.32 2.03
C ALA A 279 17.32 -7.54 3.46
N THR A 280 16.39 -6.70 3.94
CA THR A 280 15.91 -6.70 5.33
C THR A 280 15.27 -8.01 5.75
N ASP A 281 14.59 -8.68 4.83
CA ASP A 281 13.96 -9.98 5.02
C ASP A 281 14.71 -11.10 4.29
N PHE A 282 16.02 -10.93 4.06
CA PHE A 282 16.87 -11.90 3.36
C PHE A 282 16.42 -12.17 1.90
N GLY A 283 15.61 -11.29 1.32
CA GLY A 283 15.07 -11.44 -0.03
C GLY A 283 13.90 -12.43 -0.11
N LEU A 284 13.26 -12.73 1.02
CA LEU A 284 12.11 -13.64 1.11
C LEU A 284 10.88 -13.08 0.42
N TYR A 285 10.40 -11.90 0.82
CA TYR A 285 9.14 -11.32 0.35
C TYR A 285 9.38 -9.98 -0.33
N ILE A 286 10.20 -9.09 0.21
CA ILE A 286 10.42 -7.74 -0.34
C ILE A 286 11.02 -7.81 -1.75
N ARG A 287 12.02 -8.68 -1.98
CA ARG A 287 12.55 -8.96 -3.33
C ARG A 287 11.44 -9.40 -4.29
N GLN A 288 10.54 -10.26 -3.83
CA GLN A 288 9.45 -10.78 -4.64
C GLN A 288 8.38 -9.72 -4.92
N ILE A 289 8.14 -8.76 -4.01
CA ILE A 289 7.16 -7.68 -4.18
C ILE A 289 7.59 -6.78 -5.33
N PHE A 290 8.86 -6.40 -5.34
CA PHE A 290 9.44 -5.59 -6.43
C PHE A 290 9.78 -6.40 -7.69
N ASN A 291 9.42 -7.69 -7.72
CA ASN A 291 9.68 -8.61 -8.82
C ASN A 291 11.16 -8.64 -9.27
N ILE A 292 12.09 -8.58 -8.32
CA ILE A 292 13.53 -8.48 -8.56
C ILE A 292 14.13 -9.87 -8.85
N PRO A 293 14.87 -10.04 -9.97
CA PRO A 293 15.60 -11.29 -10.28
C PRO A 293 16.60 -11.65 -9.19
N LYS A 294 16.83 -12.95 -8.99
CA LYS A 294 17.74 -13.45 -7.95
C LYS A 294 19.18 -13.01 -8.21
N GLU A 295 19.56 -12.91 -9.47
CA GLU A 295 20.87 -12.51 -9.96
C GLU A 295 21.15 -11.05 -9.59
N THR A 296 20.21 -10.16 -9.88
CA THR A 296 20.24 -8.76 -9.47
C THR A 296 20.28 -8.63 -7.94
N PHE A 297 19.45 -9.42 -7.24
CA PHE A 297 19.45 -9.47 -5.79
C PHE A 297 20.82 -9.84 -5.19
N ASN A 298 21.44 -10.88 -5.73
CA ASN A 298 22.72 -11.40 -5.25
C ASN A 298 23.85 -10.37 -5.40
N VAL A 299 23.80 -9.53 -6.43
CA VAL A 299 24.82 -8.50 -6.67
C VAL A 299 24.58 -7.27 -5.80
N VAL A 300 23.35 -6.75 -5.76
CA VAL A 300 23.07 -5.44 -5.17
C VAL A 300 22.72 -5.53 -3.68
N TRP A 301 21.87 -6.49 -3.30
CA TRP A 301 21.24 -6.50 -1.96
C TRP A 301 21.74 -7.63 -1.04
N LYS A 302 22.13 -8.80 -1.57
CA LYS A 302 22.71 -9.87 -0.73
C LYS A 302 23.92 -9.39 0.11
N PRO A 303 24.83 -8.52 -0.38
CA PRO A 303 25.93 -7.98 0.44
C PRO A 303 25.48 -7.05 1.57
N LEU A 304 24.22 -6.64 1.60
CA LEU A 304 23.62 -5.75 2.60
C LEU A 304 22.88 -6.50 3.72
N ILE A 305 22.73 -7.83 3.60
CA ILE A 305 22.08 -8.65 4.62
C ILE A 305 22.76 -8.44 5.99
N GLY A 306 21.94 -8.25 7.02
CA GLY A 306 22.39 -7.99 8.40
C GLY A 306 22.93 -6.58 8.65
N LYS A 307 22.96 -5.70 7.64
CA LYS A 307 23.35 -4.30 7.80
C LYS A 307 22.10 -3.42 7.95
N PRO A 308 22.12 -2.41 8.86
CA PRO A 308 21.08 -1.39 8.88
C PRO A 308 20.99 -0.68 7.53
N GLY A 309 19.79 -0.53 7.00
CA GLY A 309 19.55 0.12 5.72
C GLY A 309 18.13 0.67 5.63
N PHE A 310 17.93 1.60 4.70
CA PHE A 310 16.66 2.24 4.42
C PHE A 310 16.51 2.43 2.91
N THR A 311 15.28 2.69 2.47
CA THR A 311 14.95 2.99 1.07
C THR A 311 14.16 4.29 1.06
N VAL A 312 14.51 5.20 0.15
CA VAL A 312 13.72 6.40 -0.14
C VAL A 312 13.10 6.19 -1.51
N LEU A 313 11.79 6.10 -1.57
CA LEU A 313 11.04 6.02 -2.83
C LEU A 313 10.62 7.42 -3.24
N THR A 314 10.68 7.70 -4.53
CA THR A 314 10.21 8.93 -5.15
C THR A 314 8.90 8.65 -5.88
N GLN A 315 7.82 9.31 -5.48
CA GLN A 315 6.52 9.19 -6.12
C GLN A 315 6.19 10.49 -6.85
N LEU A 316 5.76 10.38 -8.11
CA LEU A 316 5.26 11.50 -8.89
C LEU A 316 3.81 11.76 -8.50
N MET A 317 3.49 12.97 -8.06
CA MET A 317 2.12 13.35 -7.66
C MET A 317 1.27 13.75 -8.87
N HIS A 318 1.90 14.30 -9.91
CA HIS A 318 1.23 14.77 -11.12
C HIS A 318 1.94 14.23 -12.38
N PRO A 319 1.93 12.91 -12.62
CA PRO A 319 2.56 12.32 -13.79
C PRO A 319 1.86 12.78 -15.08
N ILE A 320 2.64 13.06 -16.12
CA ILE A 320 2.12 13.33 -17.47
C ILE A 320 1.84 12.02 -18.21
N SER A 321 2.62 10.98 -17.93
CA SER A 321 2.40 9.64 -18.49
C SER A 321 1.05 9.06 -18.06
N VAL A 322 0.30 8.52 -19.02
CA VAL A 322 -1.04 7.92 -18.79
C VAL A 322 -1.06 6.45 -19.19
N GLY A 323 -1.46 5.60 -18.24
CA GLY A 323 -1.70 4.17 -18.45
C GLY A 323 -3.14 3.86 -18.91
N TYR A 324 -3.40 2.60 -19.24
CA TYR A 324 -4.74 2.11 -19.56
C TYR A 324 -4.91 0.62 -19.24
N ILE A 325 -6.16 0.19 -19.12
CA ILE A 325 -6.55 -1.21 -18.90
C ILE A 325 -7.31 -1.70 -20.13
N ARG A 326 -7.07 -2.94 -20.56
CA ARG A 326 -7.84 -3.59 -21.64
C ARG A 326 -8.35 -4.95 -21.21
N LEU A 327 -9.53 -5.34 -21.69
CA LEU A 327 -9.99 -6.71 -21.58
C LEU A 327 -8.99 -7.64 -22.29
N ARG A 328 -8.68 -8.77 -21.66
CA ARG A 328 -7.80 -9.78 -22.25
C ARG A 328 -8.53 -10.59 -23.33
N SER A 329 -9.77 -10.96 -23.05
CA SER A 329 -10.65 -11.65 -23.99
C SER A 329 -12.12 -11.28 -23.71
N LYS A 330 -13.04 -12.01 -24.34
CA LYS A 330 -14.49 -11.91 -24.06
C LYS A 330 -14.90 -12.74 -22.83
N ASP A 331 -14.02 -13.60 -22.31
CA ASP A 331 -14.26 -14.34 -21.08
C ASP A 331 -14.14 -13.41 -19.88
N SER A 332 -15.19 -13.32 -19.07
CA SER A 332 -15.23 -12.50 -17.86
C SER A 332 -14.30 -13.01 -16.75
N LEU A 333 -13.84 -14.27 -16.84
CA LEU A 333 -12.91 -14.86 -15.88
C LEU A 333 -11.44 -14.54 -16.21
N ASP A 334 -11.17 -14.05 -17.41
CA ASP A 334 -9.83 -13.64 -17.79
C ASP A 334 -9.45 -12.32 -17.11
N GLU A 335 -8.29 -12.31 -16.45
CA GLU A 335 -7.76 -11.10 -15.85
C GLU A 335 -7.45 -10.05 -16.93
N PRO A 336 -7.85 -8.77 -16.75
CA PRO A 336 -7.54 -7.74 -17.75
C PRO A 336 -6.03 -7.48 -17.85
N ARG A 337 -5.65 -6.78 -18.91
CA ARG A 337 -4.28 -6.38 -19.21
C ARG A 337 -4.05 -4.98 -18.67
N TYR A 338 -2.98 -4.80 -17.88
CA TYR A 338 -2.60 -3.51 -17.29
C TYR A 338 -1.39 -2.93 -18.01
N PHE A 339 -1.54 -1.72 -18.53
CA PHE A 339 -0.46 -0.94 -19.15
C PHE A 339 -0.28 0.33 -18.34
N THR A 340 0.83 0.48 -17.62
CA THR A 340 1.08 1.66 -16.78
C THR A 340 1.63 2.82 -17.59
N ASN A 341 2.38 2.54 -18.66
CA ASN A 341 3.06 3.53 -19.49
C ASN A 341 3.93 4.52 -18.68
N PHE A 342 4.48 4.12 -17.53
CA PHE A 342 5.34 5.01 -16.76
C PHE A 342 6.51 5.53 -17.59
N PHE A 343 6.80 6.83 -17.45
CA PHE A 343 7.88 7.53 -18.15
C PHE A 343 7.75 7.49 -19.69
N SER A 344 6.51 7.54 -20.19
CA SER A 344 6.22 7.58 -21.62
C SER A 344 5.94 8.98 -22.15
N ASP A 345 5.95 10.00 -21.28
CA ASP A 345 5.73 11.38 -21.69
C ASP A 345 6.82 11.85 -22.69
N PRO A 346 6.44 12.50 -23.79
CA PRO A 346 7.36 12.76 -24.91
C PRO A 346 8.50 13.70 -24.55
N GLU A 347 8.32 14.52 -23.51
CA GLU A 347 9.32 15.48 -23.07
C GLU A 347 10.20 14.94 -21.94
N ASN A 348 10.00 13.70 -21.47
CA ASN A 348 10.67 13.11 -20.30
C ASN A 348 10.58 13.97 -19.02
N ILE A 349 9.51 14.75 -18.88
CA ILE A 349 9.26 15.57 -17.68
C ILE A 349 9.12 14.67 -16.46
N ASP A 350 8.42 13.53 -16.57
CA ASP A 350 8.25 12.60 -15.44
C ASP A 350 9.61 12.07 -14.96
N VAL A 351 10.50 11.71 -15.89
CA VAL A 351 11.87 11.26 -15.58
C VAL A 351 12.67 12.36 -14.89
N ARG A 352 12.62 13.59 -15.42
CA ARG A 352 13.37 14.73 -14.83
C ARG A 352 12.87 15.08 -13.43
N ALA A 353 11.55 15.09 -13.21
CA ALA A 353 10.95 15.32 -11.91
C ALA A 353 11.37 14.21 -10.92
N HIS A 354 11.37 12.95 -11.36
CA HIS A 354 11.82 11.83 -10.55
C HIS A 354 13.30 11.95 -10.15
N ILE A 355 14.18 12.36 -11.09
CA ILE A 355 15.61 12.64 -10.80
C ILE A 355 15.75 13.78 -9.79
N ALA A 356 14.94 14.83 -9.89
CA ALA A 356 14.95 15.93 -8.92
C ALA A 356 14.53 15.44 -7.53
N GLY A 357 13.51 14.57 -7.43
CA GLY A 357 13.14 13.89 -6.19
C GLY A 357 14.29 13.05 -5.60
N ILE A 358 15.01 12.29 -6.43
CA ILE A 358 16.18 11.51 -5.98
C ILE A 358 17.25 12.43 -5.41
N ARG A 359 17.56 13.54 -6.09
CA ARG A 359 18.55 14.52 -5.62
C ARG A 359 18.13 15.15 -4.29
N GLU A 360 16.84 15.40 -4.11
CA GLU A 360 16.33 15.92 -2.84
C GLU A 360 16.45 14.89 -1.72
N GLY A 361 16.13 13.62 -1.98
CA GLY A 361 16.40 12.53 -1.04
C GLY A 361 17.88 12.43 -0.66
N GLN A 362 18.79 12.56 -1.64
CA GLN A 362 20.24 12.60 -1.37
C GLN A 362 20.63 13.81 -0.51
N ARG A 363 20.04 14.98 -0.76
CA ARG A 363 20.27 16.19 0.04
C ARG A 363 19.82 15.99 1.49
N ILE A 364 18.67 15.39 1.72
CA ILE A 364 18.18 15.04 3.07
C ILE A 364 19.15 14.04 3.74
N VAL A 365 19.54 12.97 3.05
CA VAL A 365 20.49 11.99 3.61
C VAL A 365 21.86 12.62 3.94
N SER A 366 22.28 13.66 3.22
CA SER A 366 23.54 14.37 3.47
C SER A 366 23.52 15.27 4.70
N GLN A 367 22.36 15.47 5.36
CA GLN A 367 22.28 16.33 6.53
C GLN A 367 22.96 15.70 7.77
N PRO A 368 23.45 16.55 8.71
CA PRO A 368 24.20 16.09 9.89
C PRO A 368 23.54 14.96 10.67
N THR A 369 22.21 14.98 10.83
CA THR A 369 21.49 13.97 11.61
C THR A 369 21.61 12.57 11.00
N MET A 370 21.46 12.41 9.68
CA MET A 370 21.69 11.14 8.99
C MET A 370 23.17 10.77 8.92
N GLN A 371 24.03 11.75 8.66
CA GLN A 371 25.47 11.52 8.52
C GLN A 371 26.13 11.03 9.82
N ARG A 372 25.58 11.35 11.00
CA ARG A 372 26.03 10.76 12.29
C ARG A 372 25.94 9.23 12.33
N TYR A 373 25.06 8.62 11.54
CA TYR A 373 24.94 7.17 11.41
C TYR A 373 25.78 6.56 10.28
N GLY A 374 26.60 7.38 9.58
CA GLY A 374 27.39 6.94 8.44
C GLY A 374 26.53 6.55 7.23
N ALA A 375 25.36 7.17 7.08
CA ALA A 375 24.44 6.91 5.98
C ALA A 375 25.11 7.21 4.63
N ARG A 376 25.12 6.22 3.74
CA ARG A 376 25.72 6.30 2.41
C ARG A 376 24.81 5.66 1.37
N ILE A 377 24.90 6.15 0.15
CA ILE A 377 24.20 5.59 -1.00
C ILE A 377 24.85 4.24 -1.35
N VAL A 378 24.02 3.25 -1.69
CA VAL A 378 24.50 2.01 -2.31
C VAL A 378 24.74 2.29 -3.78
N ASP A 379 26.00 2.30 -4.20
CA ASP A 379 26.47 2.66 -5.54
C ASP A 379 26.75 1.43 -6.43
N THR A 380 26.44 0.23 -5.94
CA THR A 380 26.55 -1.01 -6.71
C THR A 380 25.72 -0.92 -8.00
N PRO A 381 26.32 -1.03 -9.19
CA PRO A 381 25.58 -0.98 -10.45
C PRO A 381 24.58 -2.12 -10.56
N ILE A 382 23.38 -1.82 -11.07
CA ILE A 382 22.36 -2.85 -11.36
C ILE A 382 22.82 -3.65 -12.60
N PRO A 383 22.96 -4.99 -12.51
CA PRO A 383 23.32 -5.83 -13.64
C PRO A 383 22.34 -5.72 -14.81
N GLY A 384 22.83 -5.86 -16.05
CA GLY A 384 21.98 -5.88 -17.25
C GLY A 384 21.52 -4.50 -17.75
N ARG A 385 22.06 -3.40 -17.20
CA ARG A 385 21.96 -2.09 -17.84
C ARG A 385 23.15 -1.87 -18.77
N ASP A 386 22.86 -1.66 -20.06
CA ASP A 386 23.75 -0.87 -20.90
C ASP A 386 23.80 0.54 -20.29
N ARG A 387 25.01 1.09 -20.15
CA ARG A 387 25.31 2.32 -19.39
C ARG A 387 24.84 3.61 -20.10
N GLU A 388 23.59 3.68 -20.53
CA GLU A 388 23.05 4.88 -21.17
C GLU A 388 21.83 5.40 -20.39
N PHE A 389 22.10 6.16 -19.34
CA PHE A 389 21.17 7.15 -18.76
C PHE A 389 21.95 8.32 -18.19
#